data_AF-A0A9D5JPE0-F1
#
_entry.id   AF-A0A9D5JPE0-F1
#
_cell.length_a   1.000
_cell.length_b   1.000
_cell.length_c   1.000
_cell.angle_alpha   90.00
_cell.angle_beta   90.00
_cell.angle_gamma   90.00
#
_symmetry.space_group_name_H-M   'P 1'
#
loop_
_entity.id
_entity.type
_entity.pdbx_description
1 polymer ?
#
loop_
_entity_poly.entity_id
_entity_poly.type
_entity_poly.pdbx_seq_one_letter_code
_entity_poly.pdbx_strand_id
1 'polypeptide(L)'
;MTNKESFREVMDRLWPRTRKELEKGMENAKTMLNKGEKYLRDISERGAEKTKRISLMVQREKVYYNLGKTVAGTPASKWPSTKKIKDLVKEAKSLSKQIKAIK
;
A
#
# COMPACT_ATOMS: atom_id res chain seq x y z
N MET A 1 43.79 51.98 -6.32
CA MET A 1 42.73 51.10 -6.86
C MET A 1 42.05 50.42 -5.70
N THR A 2 40.80 50.82 -5.47
CA THR A 2 40.02 50.53 -4.27
C THR A 2 39.66 49.05 -4.17
N ASN A 3 39.92 48.45 -3.01
CA ASN A 3 39.62 47.06 -2.63
C ASN A 3 38.21 46.56 -3.05
N LYS A 4 37.24 47.50 -3.19
CA LYS A 4 35.88 47.28 -3.69
C LYS A 4 35.77 46.76 -5.14
N GLU A 5 36.66 47.16 -6.05
CA GLU A 5 36.62 46.71 -7.45
C GLU A 5 37.03 45.23 -7.57
N SER A 6 38.06 44.83 -6.82
CA SER A 6 38.49 43.41 -6.79
C SER A 6 37.44 42.49 -6.16
N PHE A 7 36.72 42.97 -5.14
CA PHE A 7 35.66 42.19 -4.50
C PHE A 7 34.47 41.97 -5.42
N ARG A 8 34.08 42.99 -6.21
CA ARG A 8 33.02 42.86 -7.23
C ARG A 8 33.39 41.83 -8.30
N GLU A 9 34.60 41.88 -8.84
CA GLU A 9 35.04 40.92 -9.86
C GLU A 9 35.08 39.47 -9.35
N VAL A 10 35.50 39.27 -8.10
CA VAL A 10 35.50 37.95 -7.44
C VAL A 10 34.06 37.45 -7.25
N MET A 11 33.14 38.32 -6.84
CA MET A 11 31.71 37.99 -6.70
C MET A 11 31.07 37.68 -8.05
N ASP A 12 31.35 38.47 -9.08
CA ASP A 12 30.80 38.26 -10.43
C ASP A 12 31.28 36.93 -11.06
N ARG A 13 32.46 36.44 -10.67
CA ARG A 13 32.96 35.12 -11.08
C ARG A 13 32.38 33.97 -10.25
N LEU A 14 32.25 34.14 -8.93
CA LEU A 14 31.80 33.07 -8.03
C LEU A 14 30.29 32.88 -8.04
N TRP A 15 29.52 33.98 -8.11
CA TRP A 15 28.07 33.97 -8.00
C TRP A 15 27.37 33.08 -9.04
N PRO A 16 27.72 33.10 -10.33
CA PRO A 16 27.08 32.22 -11.32
C PRO A 16 27.32 30.74 -11.02
N ARG A 17 28.52 30.39 -10.54
CA ARG A 17 28.87 29.00 -10.20
C ARG A 17 28.12 28.54 -8.95
N THR A 18 28.10 29.35 -7.91
CA THR A 18 27.36 29.06 -6.67
C THR A 18 25.86 28.95 -6.94
N ARG A 19 25.29 29.87 -7.74
CA ARG A 19 23.89 29.82 -8.14
C ARG A 19 23.55 28.52 -8.87
N LYS A 20 24.39 28.10 -9.83
CA LYS A 20 24.19 26.85 -10.58
C LYS A 20 24.23 25.62 -9.67
N GLU A 21 25.12 25.59 -8.69
CA GLU A 21 25.18 24.49 -7.72
C GLU A 21 23.98 24.49 -6.75
N LEU A 22 23.49 25.66 -6.34
CA LEU A 22 22.25 25.77 -5.56
C LEU A 22 21.03 25.30 -6.36
N GLU A 23 20.91 25.70 -7.62
CA GLU A 23 19.82 25.26 -8.51
C GLU A 23 19.85 23.74 -8.71
N LYS A 24 21.03 23.14 -8.93
CA LYS A 24 21.18 21.68 -8.95
C LYS A 24 20.81 21.02 -7.63
N GLY A 25 21.24 21.60 -6.50
CA GLY A 25 20.91 21.11 -5.17
C GLY A 25 19.40 21.08 -4.93
N MET A 26 18.71 22.16 -5.33
CA MET A 26 17.24 22.24 -5.26
C MET A 26 16.55 21.21 -6.15
N GLU A 27 17.02 21.01 -7.39
CA GLU A 27 16.42 20.03 -8.30
C GLU A 27 16.65 18.59 -7.82
N ASN A 28 17.83 18.30 -7.27
CA ASN A 28 18.13 17.00 -6.66
C ASN A 28 17.25 16.75 -5.43
N ALA A 29 17.08 17.74 -4.55
CA ALA A 29 16.21 17.65 -3.39
C ALA A 29 14.75 17.41 -3.81
N LYS A 30 14.25 18.16 -4.79
CA LYS A 30 12.90 17.98 -5.35
C LYS A 30 12.72 16.56 -5.92
N THR A 31 13.70 16.07 -6.66
CA THR A 31 13.68 14.71 -7.21
C THR A 31 13.66 13.65 -6.10
N MET A 32 14.45 13.83 -5.04
CA MET A 32 14.45 12.92 -3.89
C MET A 32 13.11 12.92 -3.16
N LEU A 33 12.51 14.10 -2.93
CA LEU A 33 11.20 14.19 -2.28
C LEU A 33 10.12 13.50 -3.11
N ASN A 34 10.07 13.73 -4.42
CA ASN A 34 9.11 13.07 -5.31
C ASN A 34 9.27 11.54 -5.30
N LYS A 35 10.52 11.04 -5.26
CA LYS A 35 10.79 9.60 -5.14
C LYS A 35 10.34 9.05 -3.79
N GLY A 36 10.60 9.78 -2.71
CA GLY A 36 10.19 9.42 -1.36
C GLY A 36 8.67 9.35 -1.22
N GLU A 37 7.95 10.36 -1.73
CA GLU A 37 6.49 10.39 -1.73
C GLU A 37 5.90 9.21 -2.50
N LYS A 38 6.43 8.94 -3.70
CA LYS A 38 6.02 7.78 -4.50
C LYS A 38 6.24 6.47 -3.75
N TYR A 39 7.40 6.31 -3.11
CA TYR A 39 7.72 5.10 -2.36
C TYR A 39 6.78 4.89 -1.16
N LEU A 40 6.51 5.95 -0.39
CA LEU A 40 5.58 5.91 0.74
C LEU A 40 4.17 5.54 0.28
N ARG A 41 3.72 6.13 -0.84
CA ARG A 41 2.43 5.80 -1.44
C ARG A 41 2.34 4.34 -1.85
N ASP A 42 3.34 3.84 -2.57
CA ASP A 42 3.39 2.44 -3.02
C ASP A 42 3.37 1.46 -1.83
N ILE A 43 4.11 1.76 -0.75
CA ILE A 43 4.08 0.94 0.48
C ILE A 43 2.71 1.00 1.15
N SER A 44 2.13 2.19 1.28
CA SER A 44 0.84 2.37 1.92
C SER A 44 -0.25 1.60 1.18
N GLU A 45 -0.29 1.70 -0.15
CA GLU A 45 -1.24 0.98 -1.01
C GLU A 45 -1.06 -0.54 -0.86
N ARG A 46 0.17 -1.06 -0.97
CA ARG A 46 0.46 -2.49 -0.77
C ARG A 46 0.13 -2.96 0.66
N GLY A 47 0.37 -2.12 1.66
CA GLY A 47 0.05 -2.41 3.06
C GLY A 47 -1.46 -2.54 3.29
N ALA A 48 -2.23 -1.63 2.71
CA ALA A 48 -3.69 -1.67 2.75
C ALA A 48 -4.23 -2.94 2.05
N GLU A 49 -3.69 -3.29 0.87
CA GLU A 49 -4.07 -4.51 0.14
C GLU A 49 -3.78 -5.79 0.95
N LYS A 50 -2.58 -5.90 1.52
CA LYS A 50 -2.21 -7.03 2.40
C LYS A 50 -3.12 -7.13 3.62
N THR A 51 -3.39 -6.01 4.28
CA THR A 51 -4.26 -5.95 5.46
C THR A 51 -5.69 -6.39 5.11
N LYS A 52 -6.22 -5.90 3.99
CA LYS A 52 -7.53 -6.31 3.46
C LYS A 52 -7.57 -7.81 3.16
N ARG A 53 -6.53 -8.35 2.53
CA ARG A 53 -6.41 -9.78 2.24
C ARG A 53 -6.41 -10.62 3.51
N ILE A 54 -5.61 -10.25 4.52
CA ILE A 54 -5.55 -10.94 5.80
C ILE A 54 -6.92 -10.91 6.49
N SER A 55 -7.56 -9.74 6.53
CA SER A 55 -8.90 -9.58 7.13
C SER A 55 -9.93 -10.52 6.49
N LEU A 56 -9.97 -10.60 5.15
CA LEU A 56 -10.86 -11.52 4.44
C LEU A 56 -10.51 -12.99 4.68
N MET A 57 -9.22 -13.34 4.80
CA MET A 57 -8.80 -14.70 5.13
C MET A 57 -9.27 -15.11 6.53
N VAL A 58 -9.16 -14.23 7.52
CA VAL A 58 -9.65 -14.46 8.88
C VAL A 58 -11.18 -14.62 8.90
N GLN A 59 -11.91 -13.78 8.15
CA GLN A 59 -13.36 -13.93 7.99
C GLN A 59 -13.73 -15.28 7.38
N ARG A 60 -13.00 -15.72 6.34
CA ARG A 60 -13.21 -17.03 5.72
C ARG A 60 -12.97 -18.17 6.70
N GLU A 61 -11.92 -18.08 7.52
CA GLU A 61 -11.63 -19.08 8.55
C GLU A 61 -12.75 -19.20 9.57
N LYS A 62 -13.31 -18.07 10.02
CA LYS A 62 -14.49 -18.04 10.88
C LYS A 62 -15.70 -18.71 10.25
N VAL A 63 -15.92 -18.50 8.94
CA VAL A 63 -17.00 -19.17 8.19
C VAL A 63 -16.77 -20.68 8.13
N TYR A 64 -15.55 -21.15 7.86
CA TYR A 64 -15.24 -22.58 7.86
C TYR A 64 -15.40 -23.23 9.23
N TYR A 65 -14.97 -22.55 10.29
CA TYR A 65 -15.20 -22.99 11.65
C TYR A 65 -16.70 -23.16 11.95
N ASN A 66 -17.51 -22.15 11.61
CA ASN A 66 -18.96 -22.20 11.80
C ASN A 66 -19.64 -23.27 10.93
N LEU A 67 -19.14 -23.49 9.72
CA LEU A 67 -19.60 -24.55 8.83
C LEU A 67 -19.32 -25.92 9.46
N GLY A 68 -18.09 -26.17 9.91
CA GLY A 68 -17.71 -27.41 10.59
C GLY A 68 -18.57 -27.67 11.83
N LYS A 69 -18.78 -26.65 12.67
CA LYS A 69 -19.66 -26.74 13.84
C LYS A 69 -21.11 -27.09 13.46
N THR A 70 -21.64 -26.47 12.41
CA THR A 70 -23.03 -26.72 11.95
C THR A 70 -23.16 -28.12 11.34
N VAL A 71 -22.16 -28.54 10.57
CA VAL A 71 -22.09 -29.85 9.92
C VAL A 71 -21.95 -30.97 10.95
N ALA A 72 -21.13 -30.80 11.99
CA ALA A 72 -20.97 -31.78 13.06
C ALA A 72 -22.30 -32.05 13.82
N GLY A 73 -23.15 -31.04 13.96
CA GLY A 73 -24.46 -31.16 14.59
C GLY A 73 -25.60 -31.59 13.67
N THR A 74 -25.34 -31.78 12.36
CA THR A 74 -26.38 -32.09 11.37
C THR A 74 -26.09 -33.44 10.71
N PRO A 75 -27.06 -34.37 10.62
CA PRO A 75 -26.89 -35.60 9.85
C PRO A 75 -26.52 -35.32 8.39
N ALA A 76 -25.59 -36.09 7.81
CA ALA A 76 -25.09 -35.89 6.45
C ALA A 76 -26.19 -35.81 5.38
N SER A 77 -27.24 -36.62 5.53
CA SER A 77 -28.42 -36.62 4.64
C SER A 77 -29.17 -35.28 4.61
N LYS A 78 -29.05 -34.45 5.66
CA LYS A 78 -29.73 -33.15 5.79
C LYS A 78 -28.84 -31.96 5.43
N TRP A 79 -27.56 -32.15 5.12
CA TRP A 79 -26.70 -31.04 4.70
C TRP A 79 -27.21 -30.28 3.47
N PRO A 80 -27.72 -30.95 2.41
CA PRO A 80 -28.19 -30.27 1.20
C PRO A 80 -29.47 -29.47 1.44
N SER A 81 -30.31 -29.86 2.40
CA SER A 81 -31.57 -29.19 2.72
C SER A 81 -31.41 -28.08 3.76
N THR A 82 -30.31 -28.06 4.50
CA THR A 82 -30.07 -27.07 5.56
C THR A 82 -29.67 -25.72 4.97
N LYS A 83 -30.57 -24.73 5.07
CA LYS A 83 -30.35 -23.35 4.61
C LYS A 83 -29.06 -22.75 5.19
N LYS A 84 -28.81 -22.96 6.49
CA LYS A 84 -27.62 -22.45 7.19
C LYS A 84 -26.30 -22.96 6.58
N ILE A 85 -26.24 -24.25 6.20
CA ILE A 85 -25.06 -24.84 5.54
C ILE A 85 -24.89 -24.24 4.14
N LYS A 86 -25.98 -24.11 3.37
CA LYS A 86 -25.96 -23.48 2.05
C LYS A 86 -25.46 -22.04 2.10
N ASP A 87 -25.91 -21.26 3.08
CA ASP A 87 -25.54 -19.85 3.23
C ASP A 87 -24.05 -19.72 3.60
N LEU A 88 -23.56 -20.52 4.56
CA LEU A 88 -22.14 -20.55 4.92
C LEU A 88 -21.23 -20.96 3.74
N VAL A 89 -21.67 -21.92 2.90
CA VAL A 89 -20.94 -22.32 1.69
C VAL A 89 -20.91 -21.19 0.66
N LYS A 90 -22.01 -20.47 0.46
CA LYS A 90 -22.06 -19.31 -0.44
C LYS A 90 -21.15 -18.19 0.05
N GLU A 91 -21.17 -17.91 1.35
CA GLU A 91 -20.31 -16.90 1.98
C GLU A 91 -18.82 -17.25 1.82
N ALA A 92 -18.43 -18.50 2.10
CA ALA A 92 -17.05 -18.98 1.92
C ALA A 92 -16.59 -18.86 0.44
N LYS A 93 -17.47 -19.15 -0.52
CA LYS A 93 -17.18 -18.98 -1.96
C LYS A 93 -17.02 -17.50 -2.33
N SER A 94 -17.88 -16.64 -1.82
CA SER A 94 -17.81 -15.19 -2.05
C SER A 94 -16.49 -14.62 -1.50
N LEU A 95 -16.14 -14.94 -0.25
CA LEU A 95 -14.89 -14.52 0.38
C LEU A 95 -13.67 -15.05 -0.39
N SER A 96 -13.70 -16.29 -0.87
CA SER A 96 -12.63 -16.85 -1.69
C SER A 96 -12.46 -16.13 -3.02
N LYS A 97 -13.55 -15.69 -3.66
CA LYS A 97 -13.50 -14.88 -4.88
C LYS A 97 -12.91 -13.49 -4.60
N GLN A 98 -13.31 -12.86 -3.50
CA GLN A 98 -12.78 -11.55 -3.08
C GLN A 98 -11.29 -11.60 -2.76
N ILE A 99 -10.84 -12.65 -2.04
CA ILE A 99 -9.41 -12.85 -1.74
C ILE A 99 -8.59 -13.01 -3.03
N LYS A 100 -9.09 -13.78 -4.01
CA LYS A 100 -8.42 -13.96 -5.31
C LYS A 100 -8.37 -12.68 -6.15
N ALA A 101 -9.30 -11.75 -5.94
CA ALA A 101 -9.36 -10.49 -6.69
C ALA A 101 -8.37 -9.44 -6.16
N ILE A 102 -7.85 -9.59 -4.93
CA ILE A 102 -6.79 -8.74 -4.38
C ILE A 102 -5.45 -9.24 -4.92
N LYS A 103 -4.77 -8.40 -5.69
CA LYS A 103 -3.45 -8.69 -6.27
C LYS A 103 -2.35 -8.63 -5.21
#